data_AF-A0A1H0K4Q8-F1
#
_entry.id   AF-A0A1H0K4Q8-F1
#
_cell.length_a   1.000
_cell.length_b   1.000
_cell.length_c   1.000
_cell.angle_alpha   90.00
_cell.angle_beta   90.00
_cell.angle_gamma   90.00
#
_symmetry.space_group_name_H-M   'P 1'
#
loop_
_entity.id
_entity.type
_entity.pdbx_description
1 polymer ?
#
loop_
_entity_poly.entity_id
_entity_poly.type
_entity_poly.pdbx_seq_one_letter_code
_entity_poly.pdbx_strand_id
1 'polypeptide(L)'
;MDGLENRPKGIEIVAVAPITQDTEVVQTTVFVPERAADHFVQKVTQYRNEDTKGGRPKNEKLVASLQDVRLAGVRALFTDALGTFPADDEEIWWEVWIRGDRKPNFERAARRLEIALKDHALGFPERMVILAL
;
A
#
# COMPACT_ATOMS: atom_id res chain seq x y z
N MET A 1 13.04 3.71 5.47
CA MET A 1 12.10 2.58 5.30
C MET A 1 11.96 1.72 6.56
N ASP A 2 12.98 1.63 7.43
CA ASP A 2 12.86 0.92 8.72
C ASP A 2 11.61 1.34 9.51
N GLY A 3 10.79 0.36 9.88
CA GLY A 3 9.64 0.54 10.77
C GLY A 3 8.27 0.64 10.08
N LEU A 4 8.21 0.65 8.74
CA LEU A 4 6.95 0.62 7.98
C LEU A 4 6.46 -0.81 7.67
N GLU A 5 7.31 -1.82 7.79
CA GLU A 5 6.96 -3.23 7.62
C GLU A 5 6.95 -3.97 8.97
N ASN A 6 6.03 -4.92 9.15
CA ASN A 6 5.98 -5.83 10.28
C ASN A 6 5.33 -7.16 9.88
N ARG A 7 6.14 -8.10 9.35
CA ARG A 7 5.65 -9.41 8.86
C ARG A 7 4.88 -10.23 9.91
N PRO A 8 5.31 -10.33 11.19
CA PRO A 8 4.53 -11.05 12.21
C PRO A 8 3.09 -10.50 12.37
N LYS A 9 2.93 -9.17 12.27
CA LYS A 9 1.62 -8.51 12.30
C LYS A 9 0.92 -8.48 10.94
N GLY A 10 1.59 -8.92 9.87
CA GLY A 10 1.10 -8.89 8.49
C GLY A 10 1.05 -7.50 7.87
N ILE A 11 1.84 -6.55 8.41
CA ILE A 11 1.97 -5.20 7.86
C ILE A 11 3.08 -5.21 6.82
N GLU A 12 2.76 -4.76 5.62
CA GLU A 12 3.61 -4.99 4.45
C GLU A 12 3.63 -3.77 3.55
N ILE A 13 4.82 -3.45 3.02
CA ILE A 13 4.95 -2.45 1.96
C ILE A 13 4.44 -3.08 0.66
N VAL A 14 3.49 -2.42 0.00
CA VAL A 14 2.86 -2.91 -1.24
C VAL A 14 3.22 -2.08 -2.46
N ALA A 15 3.61 -0.82 -2.27
CA ALA A 15 4.14 0.02 -3.33
C ALA A 15 5.12 1.05 -2.77
N VAL A 16 6.13 1.41 -3.57
CA VAL A 16 7.06 2.51 -3.30
C VAL A 16 7.23 3.28 -4.59
N ALA A 17 6.97 4.58 -4.56
CA ALA A 17 7.11 5.46 -5.72
C ALA A 17 7.79 6.77 -5.32
N PRO A 18 8.71 7.32 -6.13
CA PRO A 18 9.22 8.66 -5.92
C PRO A 18 8.10 9.69 -6.14
N ILE A 19 8.09 10.77 -5.36
CA ILE A 19 7.12 11.86 -5.56
C ILE A 19 7.55 12.76 -6.74
N THR A 20 8.86 12.98 -6.89
CA THR A 20 9.48 13.63 -8.06
C THR A 20 10.81 12.94 -8.39
N GLN A 21 11.35 13.18 -9.60
CA GLN A 21 12.58 12.53 -10.06
C GLN A 21 13.85 12.92 -9.27
N ASP A 22 13.85 14.06 -8.56
CA ASP A 22 15.01 14.60 -7.84
C ASP A 22 14.85 14.62 -6.31
N THR A 23 13.80 14.00 -5.76
CA THR A 23 13.55 14.04 -4.30
C THR A 23 14.00 12.77 -3.58
N GLU A 24 14.65 12.96 -2.43
CA GLU A 24 14.91 11.91 -1.42
C GLU A 24 13.61 11.39 -0.76
N VAL A 25 12.49 12.08 -1.00
CA VAL A 25 11.16 11.73 -0.46
C VAL A 25 10.45 10.75 -1.38
N VAL A 26 10.00 9.64 -0.79
CA VAL A 26 9.24 8.59 -1.48
C VAL A 26 7.86 8.44 -0.85
N GLN A 27 6.85 8.20 -1.69
CA GLN A 27 5.55 7.72 -1.23
C GLN A 27 5.66 6.20 -1.02
N THR A 28 5.40 5.74 0.20
CA THR A 28 5.34 4.31 0.54
C THR A 28 3.91 3.95 0.89
N THR A 29 3.34 3.00 0.15
CA THR A 29 2.01 2.44 0.44
C THR A 29 2.17 1.17 1.26
N VAL A 30 1.50 1.14 2.41
CA VAL A 30 1.59 0.04 3.38
C VAL A 30 0.21 -0.59 3.55
N PHE A 31 0.12 -1.90 3.37
CA PHE A 31 -1.04 -2.68 3.77
C PHE A 31 -1.00 -2.93 5.28
N VAL A 32 -2.10 -2.59 5.96
CA VAL A 32 -2.30 -2.86 7.39
C VAL A 32 -3.53 -3.74 7.53
N PRO A 33 -3.38 -4.99 8.01
CA PRO A 33 -4.54 -5.83 8.24
C PRO A 33 -5.35 -5.30 9.42
N GLU A 34 -6.66 -5.51 9.40
CA GLU A 34 -7.59 -4.99 10.41
C GLU A 34 -7.19 -5.33 11.85
N ARG A 35 -6.71 -6.56 12.10
CA ARG A 35 -6.17 -7.01 13.40
C ARG A 35 -4.99 -6.19 13.93
N ALA A 36 -4.36 -5.38 13.08
CA ALA A 36 -3.21 -4.54 13.38
C ALA A 36 -3.49 -3.05 13.11
N ALA A 37 -4.75 -2.63 12.97
CA ALA A 37 -5.14 -1.25 12.69
C ALA A 37 -4.52 -0.23 13.66
N ASP A 38 -4.43 -0.58 14.95
CA ASP A 38 -3.86 0.29 15.99
C ASP A 38 -2.32 0.38 15.96
N HIS A 39 -1.64 -0.37 15.08
CA HIS A 39 -0.18 -0.48 15.12
C HIS A 39 0.53 0.87 15.01
N PHE A 40 0.21 1.66 13.99
CA PHE A 40 0.83 2.96 13.78
C PHE A 40 0.29 4.03 14.75
N VAL A 41 -0.97 3.92 15.17
CA VAL A 41 -1.54 4.78 16.22
C VAL A 41 -0.77 4.63 17.53
N GLN A 42 -0.46 3.39 17.94
CA GLN A 42 0.37 3.11 19.12
C GLN A 42 1.78 3.70 18.97
N LYS A 43 2.39 3.56 17.79
CA LYS A 43 3.73 4.10 17.51
C LYS A 43 3.79 5.63 17.66
N VAL A 44 2.81 6.33 17.09
CA VAL A 44 2.68 7.79 17.19
C VAL A 44 2.37 8.22 18.62
N THR A 45 1.48 7.49 19.32
CA THR A 45 1.15 7.78 20.73
C THR A 45 2.38 7.64 21.62
N GLN A 46 3.17 6.58 21.45
CA GLN A 46 4.44 6.39 22.16
C GLN A 46 5.43 7.50 21.84
N TYR A 47 5.54 7.91 20.57
CA TYR A 47 6.42 9.02 20.18
C TYR A 47 6.04 10.33 20.87
N ARG A 48 4.75 10.61 21.03
CA ARG A 48 4.27 11.83 21.70
C ARG A 48 4.47 11.78 23.22
N ASN A 49 4.33 10.61 23.84
CA ASN A 49 4.12 10.50 25.28
C ASN A 49 5.24 9.79 26.05
N GLU A 50 6.16 9.08 25.37
CA GLU A 50 7.15 8.22 26.01
C GLU A 50 8.56 8.45 25.47
N ASP A 51 9.51 8.56 26.38
CA ASP A 51 10.94 8.58 26.05
C ASP A 51 11.58 7.20 26.22
N THR A 52 12.66 6.99 25.46
CA THR A 52 13.61 5.91 25.67
C THR A 52 14.46 6.19 26.91
N LYS A 53 15.18 5.17 27.42
CA LYS A 53 16.13 5.36 28.53
C LYS A 53 17.21 6.42 28.24
N GLY A 54 17.50 6.69 26.96
CA GLY A 54 18.44 7.71 26.52
C GLY A 54 17.83 9.11 26.38
N GLY A 55 16.59 9.33 26.82
CA GLY A 55 15.92 10.64 26.79
C GLY A 55 15.42 11.08 25.42
N ARG A 56 15.47 10.21 24.40
CA ARG A 56 14.88 10.47 23.08
C ARG A 56 13.47 9.90 22.99
N PRO A 57 12.53 10.55 22.29
CA PRO A 57 11.18 10.02 22.09
C PRO A 57 11.19 8.62 21.48
N LYS A 58 10.29 7.74 21.91
CA LYS A 58 10.16 6.40 21.33
C LYS A 58 9.69 6.48 19.88
N ASN A 59 10.20 5.60 19.02
CA ASN A 59 9.86 5.56 17.58
C ASN A 59 10.21 6.86 16.79
N GLU A 60 11.08 7.73 17.32
CA GLU A 60 11.50 8.98 16.67
C GLU A 60 11.96 8.78 15.22
N LYS A 61 12.83 7.80 14.95
CA LYS A 61 13.33 7.50 13.60
C LYS A 61 12.20 7.27 12.59
N LEU A 62 11.10 6.62 13.01
CA LEU A 62 9.96 6.38 12.15
C LEU A 62 9.12 7.65 12.03
N VAL A 63 8.60 8.16 13.16
CA VAL A 63 7.57 9.21 13.15
C VAL A 63 8.12 10.54 12.65
N ALA A 64 9.34 10.92 13.04
CA ALA A 64 9.96 12.16 12.57
C ALA A 64 10.37 12.13 11.10
N SER A 65 10.42 10.94 10.47
CA SER A 65 10.73 10.80 9.04
C SER A 65 9.49 10.89 8.14
N LEU A 66 8.29 10.83 8.73
CA LEU A 66 7.03 10.91 7.99
C LEU A 66 6.63 12.38 7.78
N GLN A 67 6.38 12.75 6.54
CA GLN A 67 5.86 14.08 6.20
C GLN A 67 4.32 14.15 6.28
N ASP A 68 3.66 13.13 5.74
CA ASP A 68 2.20 13.03 5.70
C ASP A 68 1.76 11.55 5.70
N VAL A 69 0.53 11.30 6.16
CA VAL A 69 -0.10 9.98 6.17
C VAL A 69 -1.55 10.12 5.73
N ARG A 70 -1.92 9.40 4.67
CA ARG A 70 -3.27 9.41 4.10
C ARG A 70 -3.72 8.01 3.73
N LEU A 71 -5.04 7.81 3.64
CA LEU A 71 -5.59 6.55 3.14
C LEU A 71 -5.18 6.34 1.69
N ALA A 72 -4.72 5.13 1.37
CA ALA A 72 -4.29 4.78 0.03
C ALA A 72 -5.50 4.57 -0.90
N GLY A 73 -5.59 5.36 -1.97
CA GLY A 73 -6.47 5.09 -3.11
C GLY A 73 -5.76 4.27 -4.19
N VAL A 74 -6.45 4.00 -5.30
CA VAL A 74 -5.91 3.23 -6.44
C VAL A 74 -4.60 3.82 -6.97
N ARG A 75 -4.49 5.15 -7.03
CA ARG A 75 -3.26 5.86 -7.44
C ARG A 75 -2.04 5.53 -6.57
N ALA A 76 -2.23 5.20 -5.30
CA ALA A 76 -1.14 4.82 -4.40
C ALA A 76 -0.66 3.38 -4.63
N LEU A 77 -1.42 2.57 -5.38
CA LEU A 77 -1.09 1.20 -5.77
C LEU A 77 -0.54 1.10 -7.20
N PHE A 78 -0.59 2.20 -7.96
CA PHE A 78 -0.09 2.24 -9.33
C PHE A 78 1.45 2.15 -9.35
N THR A 79 1.97 1.20 -10.12
CA THR A 79 3.42 0.90 -10.17
C THR A 79 4.10 1.41 -11.43
N ASP A 80 3.34 1.81 -12.44
CA ASP A 80 3.86 2.44 -13.65
C ASP A 80 4.21 3.92 -13.40
N ALA A 81 4.80 4.55 -14.41
CA ALA A 81 5.15 5.96 -14.35
C ALA A 81 3.90 6.79 -14.03
N LEU A 82 3.94 7.66 -13.02
CA LEU A 82 2.76 8.42 -12.59
C LEU A 82 2.12 9.29 -13.68
N GLY A 83 2.87 9.64 -14.73
CA GLY A 83 2.35 10.35 -15.91
C GLY A 83 1.51 9.49 -16.85
N THR A 84 1.49 8.16 -16.68
CA THR A 84 0.65 7.21 -17.42
C THR A 84 -0.55 6.74 -16.59
N PHE A 85 -0.76 7.31 -15.40
CA PHE A 85 -1.98 7.07 -14.65
C PHE A 85 -3.16 7.65 -15.46
N PRO A 86 -4.23 6.87 -15.70
CA PRO A 86 -5.32 7.30 -16.57
C PRO A 86 -6.04 8.53 -16.00
N ALA A 87 -6.63 9.32 -16.90
CA ALA A 87 -7.54 10.39 -16.50
C ALA A 87 -8.83 9.81 -15.89
N ASP A 88 -9.57 10.64 -15.14
CA ASP A 88 -10.76 10.19 -14.40
C ASP A 88 -11.88 9.62 -15.30
N ASP A 89 -11.92 10.03 -16.58
CA ASP A 89 -12.90 9.62 -17.59
C ASP A 89 -12.32 8.64 -18.63
N GLU A 90 -11.12 8.12 -18.41
CA GLU A 90 -10.43 7.22 -19.33
C GLU A 90 -10.61 5.75 -18.93
N GLU A 91 -11.32 4.98 -19.76
CA GLU A 91 -11.44 3.53 -19.59
C GLU A 91 -10.26 2.79 -20.21
N ILE A 92 -9.42 2.18 -19.36
CA ILE A 92 -8.29 1.35 -19.78
C ILE A 92 -8.29 0.00 -19.08
N TRP A 93 -7.66 -0.99 -19.70
CA TRP A 93 -7.41 -2.26 -19.04
C TRP A 93 -6.27 -2.13 -18.03
N TRP A 94 -6.56 -2.49 -16.79
CA TRP A 94 -5.61 -2.58 -15.70
C TRP A 94 -5.08 -4.00 -15.53
N GLU A 95 -3.77 -4.13 -15.37
CA GLU A 95 -3.17 -5.33 -14.82
C GLU A 95 -3.28 -5.29 -13.29
N VAL A 96 -4.17 -6.11 -12.73
CA VAL A 96 -4.33 -6.22 -11.28
C VAL A 96 -3.51 -7.38 -10.76
N TRP A 97 -2.45 -7.04 -10.03
CA TRP A 97 -1.54 -7.99 -9.41
C TRP A 97 -2.05 -8.39 -8.03
N ILE A 98 -2.52 -9.62 -7.90
CA ILE A 98 -3.08 -10.15 -6.67
C ILE A 98 -2.24 -11.31 -6.14
N ARG A 99 -2.28 -11.52 -4.83
CA ARG A 99 -1.77 -12.76 -4.22
C ARG A 99 -2.74 -13.89 -4.52
N GLY A 100 -2.20 -15.08 -4.78
CA GLY A 100 -2.99 -16.21 -5.31
C GLY A 100 -4.23 -16.55 -4.47
N ASP A 101 -4.14 -16.45 -3.15
CA ASP A 101 -5.23 -16.71 -2.20
C ASP A 101 -6.35 -15.66 -2.23
N ARG A 102 -6.13 -14.49 -2.87
CA ARG A 102 -7.08 -13.37 -2.90
C ARG A 102 -7.97 -13.33 -4.14
N LYS A 103 -7.74 -14.17 -5.16
CA LYS A 103 -8.55 -14.19 -6.40
C LYS A 103 -10.06 -14.27 -6.16
N PRO A 104 -10.60 -15.20 -5.35
CA PRO A 104 -12.05 -15.31 -5.18
C PRO A 104 -12.67 -14.07 -4.51
N ASN A 105 -11.90 -13.41 -3.64
CA ASN A 105 -12.34 -12.17 -3.00
C ASN A 105 -12.33 -11.00 -3.97
N PHE A 106 -11.30 -10.91 -4.82
CA PHE A 106 -11.20 -9.90 -5.86
C PHE A 106 -12.33 -10.04 -6.89
N GLU A 107 -12.58 -11.23 -7.43
CA GLU A 107 -13.67 -11.47 -8.39
C GLU A 107 -15.04 -11.14 -7.82
N ARG A 108 -15.26 -11.44 -6.53
CA ARG A 108 -16.50 -11.07 -5.85
C ARG A 108 -16.65 -9.55 -5.71
N ALA A 109 -15.56 -8.84 -5.43
CA ALA A 109 -15.57 -7.39 -5.36
C ALA A 109 -15.81 -6.75 -6.74
N ALA A 110 -15.09 -7.22 -7.77
CA ALA A 110 -15.23 -6.76 -9.15
C ALA A 110 -16.68 -6.92 -9.65
N ARG A 111 -17.29 -8.09 -9.45
CA ARG A 111 -18.71 -8.32 -9.80
C ARG A 111 -19.67 -7.36 -9.10
N ARG A 112 -19.43 -7.06 -7.82
CA ARG A 112 -20.27 -6.14 -7.04
C ARG A 112 -20.13 -4.68 -7.49
N LEU A 113 -18.96 -4.32 -8.00
CA LEU A 113 -18.63 -2.99 -8.48
C LEU A 113 -18.81 -2.86 -10.00
N GLU A 114 -19.32 -3.90 -10.67
CA GLU A 114 -19.54 -3.95 -12.12
C GLU A 114 -18.25 -3.74 -12.94
N ILE A 115 -17.09 -4.10 -12.38
CA ILE A 115 -15.78 -4.07 -13.05
C ILE A 115 -15.68 -5.30 -13.97
N ALA A 116 -15.38 -5.06 -15.25
CA ALA A 116 -15.27 -6.12 -16.23
C ALA A 116 -13.93 -6.84 -16.08
N LEU A 117 -13.96 -8.17 -15.92
CA LEU A 117 -12.75 -9.00 -15.84
C LEU A 117 -12.61 -9.85 -17.10
N LYS A 118 -11.37 -10.06 -17.57
CA LYS A 118 -11.12 -11.10 -18.57
C LYS A 118 -11.03 -12.48 -17.92
N ASP A 119 -11.51 -13.50 -18.63
CA ASP A 119 -11.51 -14.89 -18.16
C ASP A 119 -10.10 -15.46 -17.92
N HIS A 120 -9.10 -14.92 -18.63
CA HIS A 120 -7.73 -15.39 -18.56
C HIS A 120 -6.96 -14.65 -17.48
N ALA A 121 -6.42 -15.42 -16.52
CA ALA A 121 -5.50 -14.92 -15.50
C ALA A 121 -4.11 -15.54 -15.72
N LEU A 122 -3.06 -14.73 -15.56
CA LEU A 122 -1.69 -15.20 -15.65
C LEU A 122 -1.20 -15.59 -14.25
N GLY A 123 -0.82 -16.85 -14.07
CA GLY A 123 -0.32 -17.36 -12.79
C GLY A 123 1.21 -17.29 -12.68
N PHE A 124 1.70 -16.78 -11.57
CA PHE A 124 3.09 -16.82 -11.12
C PHE A 124 3.16 -17.59 -9.78
N PRO A 125 4.34 -18.05 -9.32
CA PRO A 125 4.44 -18.84 -8.09
C PRO A 125 3.79 -18.21 -6.86
N GLU A 126 3.86 -16.88 -6.71
CA GLU A 126 3.32 -16.14 -5.55
C GLU A 126 2.18 -15.19 -5.89
N ARG A 127 1.93 -14.95 -7.19
CA ARG A 127 1.05 -13.88 -7.67
C ARG A 127 0.21 -14.34 -8.84
N MET A 128 -0.88 -13.63 -9.08
CA MET A 128 -1.69 -13.77 -10.27
C MET A 128 -1.96 -12.38 -10.83
N VAL A 129 -2.00 -12.28 -12.16
CA VAL A 129 -2.39 -11.05 -12.86
C VAL A 129 -3.72 -11.29 -13.53
N ILE A 130 -4.67 -10.37 -13.29
CA ILE A 130 -6.00 -10.38 -13.89
C ILE A 130 -6.20 -9.04 -14.57
N LEU A 131 -6.72 -9.07 -15.80
CA LEU A 131 -7.11 -7.85 -16.51
C LEU A 131 -8.49 -7.40 -16.06
N ALA A 132 -8.58 -6.14 -15.62
CA ALA A 132 -9.80 -5.48 -15.17
C ALA A 132 -10.05 -4.18 -15.95
N LEU A 133 -11.29 -3.89 -16.32
CA LEU A 133 -11.73 -2.65 -16.98
C LEU A 133 -12.82 -2.02 -16.12
#